data_AF-C5TAA9-F1
#
_entry.id   AF-C5TAA9-F1
#
_cell.length_a   1.000
_cell.length_b   1.000
_cell.length_c   1.000
_cell.angle_alpha   90.00
_cell.angle_beta   90.00
_cell.angle_gamma   90.00
#
_symmetry.space_group_name_H-M   'P 1'
#
loop_
_entity.id
_entity.type
_entity.pdbx_description
1 polymer ?
#
loop_
_entity_poly.entity_id
_entity_poly.type
_entity_poly.pdbx_seq_one_letter_code
_entity_poly.pdbx_strand_id
1 'polypeptide(L)'
;MAKSFDFHQAPGHLVRRAHQRAVALFMEETAGFDVTPVQFAILNELMDQPGEDQVTLAARVAFDAATSGSVIGRLEARGWVR
;
A
#
# COMPACT_ATOMS: atom_id res chain seq x y z
N MET A 1 -15.17 -13.55 -37.57
CA MET A 1 -15.82 -13.69 -36.24
C MET A 1 -14.86 -13.11 -35.22
N ALA A 2 -15.21 -12.00 -34.54
CA ALA A 2 -14.31 -11.38 -33.57
C ALA A 2 -14.10 -12.35 -32.40
N LYS A 3 -12.85 -12.57 -31.97
CA LYS A 3 -12.55 -13.34 -30.76
C LYS A 3 -13.24 -12.65 -29.58
N SER A 4 -14.08 -13.40 -28.86
CA SER A 4 -14.63 -12.95 -27.58
C SER A 4 -13.49 -12.69 -26.60
N PHE A 5 -13.56 -11.58 -25.87
CA PHE A 5 -12.60 -11.24 -24.82
C PHE A 5 -12.94 -12.03 -23.55
N ASP A 6 -12.04 -12.92 -23.13
CA ASP A 6 -12.17 -13.63 -21.85
C ASP A 6 -11.68 -12.74 -20.70
N PHE A 7 -12.64 -12.09 -20.02
CA PHE A 7 -12.35 -11.23 -18.88
C PHE A 7 -11.73 -11.97 -17.69
N HIS A 8 -12.00 -13.27 -17.52
CA HIS A 8 -11.43 -14.05 -16.41
C HIS A 8 -9.93 -14.29 -16.57
N GLN A 9 -9.43 -14.27 -17.81
CA GLN A 9 -8.01 -14.36 -18.15
C GLN A 9 -7.38 -12.99 -18.40
N ALA A 10 -8.14 -11.91 -18.30
CA ALA A 10 -7.61 -10.57 -18.48
C ALA A 10 -6.55 -10.25 -17.41
N PRO A 11 -5.31 -9.84 -17.77
CA PRO A 11 -4.25 -9.57 -16.81
C PRO A 11 -4.65 -8.60 -15.70
N GLY A 12 -5.33 -7.50 -16.04
CA GLY A 12 -5.82 -6.54 -15.05
C GLY A 12 -6.85 -7.13 -14.08
N HIS A 13 -7.70 -8.06 -14.53
CA HIS A 13 -8.65 -8.76 -13.66
C HIS A 13 -7.93 -9.69 -12.68
N LEU A 14 -6.94 -10.43 -13.18
CA LEU A 14 -6.13 -11.36 -12.38
C LEU A 14 -5.30 -10.59 -11.33
N VAL A 15 -4.63 -9.50 -11.71
CA VAL A 15 -3.85 -8.65 -10.79
C VAL A 15 -4.75 -8.05 -9.71
N ARG A 16 -5.92 -7.51 -10.09
CA ARG A 16 -6.88 -6.97 -9.12
C ARG A 16 -7.33 -8.04 -8.11
N ARG A 17 -7.62 -9.26 -8.57
CA ARG A 17 -8.02 -10.37 -7.68
C ARG A 17 -6.89 -10.83 -6.77
N ALA A 18 -5.68 -10.90 -7.30
CA ALA A 18 -4.49 -11.23 -6.51
C ALA A 18 -4.26 -10.18 -5.41
N HIS A 19 -4.33 -8.88 -5.77
CA HIS A 19 -4.21 -7.78 -4.84
C HIS A 19 -5.29 -7.83 -3.75
N GLN A 20 -6.56 -8.06 -4.11
CA GLN A 20 -7.65 -8.19 -3.12
C GLN A 20 -7.39 -9.31 -2.10
N ARG A 21 -6.88 -10.46 -2.55
CA ARG A 21 -6.52 -11.57 -1.65
C ARG A 21 -5.34 -11.24 -0.77
N ALA A 22 -4.30 -10.61 -1.33
CA ALA A 22 -3.13 -10.19 -0.57
C ALA A 22 -3.50 -9.19 0.53
N VAL A 23 -4.36 -8.21 0.22
CA VAL A 23 -4.86 -7.25 1.22
C VAL A 23 -5.70 -7.94 2.29
N ALA A 24 -6.60 -8.85 1.91
CA ALA A 24 -7.41 -9.58 2.88
C ALA A 24 -6.55 -10.39 3.86
N LEU A 25 -5.56 -11.13 3.35
CA LEU A 25 -4.63 -11.88 4.19
C LEU A 25 -3.82 -10.94 5.09
N PHE A 26 -3.30 -9.83 4.56
CA PHE A 26 -2.58 -8.85 5.38
C PHE A 26 -3.44 -8.33 6.54
N MET A 27 -4.70 -7.99 6.28
CA MET A 27 -5.60 -7.46 7.31
C MET A 27 -5.94 -8.52 8.37
N GLU A 28 -6.04 -9.79 7.98
CA GLU A 28 -6.24 -10.91 8.91
C GLU A 28 -5.02 -11.10 9.82
N GLU A 29 -3.83 -11.20 9.24
CA GLU A 29 -2.58 -11.43 9.97
C GLU A 29 -2.17 -10.23 10.85
N THR A 30 -2.55 -9.01 10.45
CA THR A 30 -2.19 -7.79 11.18
C THR A 30 -3.35 -7.20 12.01
N ALA A 31 -4.45 -7.94 12.18
CA ALA A 31 -5.65 -7.47 12.87
C ALA A 31 -5.37 -6.91 14.28
N GLY A 32 -4.36 -7.44 14.98
CA GLY A 32 -3.97 -6.98 16.32
C GLY A 32 -3.17 -5.67 16.37
N PHE A 33 -2.67 -5.18 15.23
CA PHE A 33 -1.80 -3.99 15.16
C PHE A 33 -2.52 -2.74 14.67
N ASP A 34 -3.77 -2.86 14.22
CA ASP A 34 -4.58 -1.76 13.68
C ASP A 34 -3.78 -0.95 12.62
N VAL A 35 -3.13 -1.65 11.69
CA VAL A 35 -2.30 -1.04 10.65
C VAL A 35 -2.85 -1.40 9.27
N THR A 36 -2.83 -0.43 8.35
CA THR A 36 -3.17 -0.68 6.95
C THR A 36 -1.93 -1.07 6.14
N PRO A 37 -2.06 -1.77 5.00
CA PRO A 37 -0.91 -2.15 4.17
C PRO A 37 -0.01 -0.96 3.79
N VAL A 38 -0.59 0.20 3.50
CA VAL A 38 0.16 1.40 3.10
C VAL A 38 0.92 2.01 4.27
N GLN A 39 0.29 2.09 5.44
CA GLN A 39 0.96 2.52 6.66
C GLN A 39 2.13 1.59 6.99
N PHE A 40 1.92 0.27 6.85
CA PHE A 40 2.96 -0.71 7.09
C PHE A 40 4.14 -0.58 6.12
N ALA A 41 3.87 -0.36 4.83
CA ALA A 41 4.90 -0.14 3.83
C ALA A 41 5.73 1.11 4.14
N ILE A 42 5.08 2.23 4.48
CA ILE A 42 5.75 3.48 4.86
C ILE A 42 6.64 3.28 6.10
N LEU A 43 6.13 2.60 7.12
CA LEU A 43 6.91 2.32 8.34
C LEU A 43 8.14 1.47 8.04
N ASN A 44 8.02 0.44 7.18
CA ASN A 44 9.17 -0.39 6.80
C ASN A 44 10.21 0.38 6.01
N GLU A 45 9.78 1.19 5.04
CA GLU A 45 10.71 2.03 4.27
C GLU A 45 11.46 3.03 5.18
N LEU A 46 10.76 3.63 6.15
CA LEU A 46 11.38 4.53 7.13
C LEU A 46 12.32 3.82 8.12
N MET A 47 12.09 2.53 8.41
CA MET A 47 13.02 1.73 9.21
C MET A 47 14.32 1.45 8.45
N ASP A 48 14.22 1.17 7.15
CA ASP A 48 15.38 0.92 6.29
C ASP A 48 16.14 2.21 5.94
N GLN A 49 15.42 3.32 5.74
CA GLN A 49 15.97 4.64 5.39
C GLN A 49 15.41 5.76 6.28
N PRO A 50 15.89 5.88 7.54
CA PRO A 50 15.45 6.92 8.44
C PRO A 50 15.79 8.33 7.92
N GLY A 51 14.82 9.25 8.04
CA GLY A 51 15.02 10.66 7.66
C GLY A 51 14.90 10.94 6.16
N GLU A 52 14.45 9.97 5.36
CA GLU A 52 14.10 10.20 3.96
C GLU A 52 12.98 11.24 3.84
N ASP A 53 13.07 12.11 2.83
CA ASP A 53 12.05 13.11 2.60
C ASP A 53 10.76 12.47 2.06
N GLN A 54 9.64 13.13 2.33
CA GLN A 54 8.31 12.62 2.02
C GLN A 54 8.06 12.35 0.53
N VAL A 55 8.69 13.10 -0.38
CA VAL A 55 8.50 12.91 -1.83
C VAL A 55 9.23 11.66 -2.28
N THR A 56 10.46 11.47 -1.82
CA THR A 56 11.24 10.26 -2.12
C THR A 56 10.60 9.02 -1.50
N LEU A 57 10.16 9.11 -0.24
CA LEU A 57 9.43 8.05 0.45
C LEU A 57 8.17 7.62 -0.32
N ALA A 58 7.35 8.59 -0.75
CA ALA A 58 6.14 8.33 -1.54
C ALA A 58 6.45 7.56 -2.84
N ALA A 59 7.52 7.96 -3.54
CA ALA A 59 7.94 7.29 -4.77
C ALA A 59 8.36 5.83 -4.53
N ARG A 60 9.08 5.54 -3.44
CA ARG A 60 9.53 4.19 -3.09
C ARG A 60 8.40 3.24 -2.76
N VAL A 61 7.38 3.74 -2.05
CA VAL A 61 6.18 2.94 -1.76
C VAL A 61 5.18 2.90 -2.93
N ALA A 62 5.53 3.47 -4.08
CA ALA A 62 4.70 3.56 -5.28
C ALA A 62 3.34 4.27 -5.07
N PHE A 63 3.33 5.32 -4.24
CA PHE A 63 2.19 6.19 -4.01
C PHE A 63 2.43 7.61 -4.51
N ASP A 64 1.35 8.31 -4.87
CA ASP A 64 1.44 9.75 -5.12
C ASP A 64 1.68 10.52 -3.81
N ALA A 65 2.23 11.73 -3.92
CA ALA A 65 2.59 12.56 -2.78
C ALA A 65 1.38 12.97 -1.92
N ALA A 66 0.20 13.18 -2.52
CA ALA A 66 -1.00 13.60 -1.81
C ALA A 66 -1.56 12.47 -0.93
N THR A 67 -1.64 11.26 -1.48
CA THR A 67 -2.02 10.04 -0.75
C THR A 67 -1.02 9.76 0.36
N SER A 68 0.27 9.83 0.06
CA SER A 68 1.34 9.58 1.04
C SER A 68 1.30 10.59 2.19
N GLY A 69 1.07 11.88 1.92
CA GLY A 69 0.94 12.88 2.97
C GLY A 69 -0.25 12.69 3.89
N SER A 70 -1.41 12.29 3.35
CA SER A 70 -2.56 11.93 4.19
C SER A 70 -2.26 10.72 5.08
N VAL A 71 -1.49 9.73 4.59
CA VAL A 71 -1.10 8.56 5.39
C VAL A 71 -0.08 8.93 6.46
N ILE A 72 0.95 9.71 6.13
CA ILE A 72 1.97 10.18 7.07
C ILE A 72 1.34 10.99 8.19
N GLY A 73 0.45 11.94 7.88
CA GLY A 73 -0.27 12.70 8.91
C GLY A 73 -1.09 11.80 9.86
N ARG A 74 -1.64 10.68 9.37
CA ARG A 74 -2.29 9.68 10.25
C ARG A 74 -1.29 8.91 11.11
N LEU A 75 -0.08 8.64 10.60
CA LEU A 75 0.98 7.99 11.37
C LEU A 75 1.52 8.92 12.48
N GLU A 76 1.71 10.21 12.17
CA GLU A 76 2.10 11.25 13.13
C GLU A 76 1.04 11.41 14.23
N ALA A 77 -0.25 11.47 13.86
CA ALA A 77 -1.35 11.57 14.83
C ALA A 77 -1.42 10.37 15.79
N ARG A 78 -0.88 9.21 15.39
CA ARG A 78 -0.73 8.02 16.24
C ARG A 78 0.56 8.00 17.05
N GLY A 79 1.45 8.97 16.83
CA GLY A 79 2.77 9.04 17.47
C GLY A 79 3.75 8.00 16.96
N TRP A 80 3.55 7.46 15.76
CA TRP A 80 4.40 6.41 15.19
C TRP A 80 5.61 6.96 14.43
N VAL A 81 5.50 8.20 13.91
CA VAL A 81 6.56 8.94 13.21
C VAL A 81 6.54 10.42 13.62
N ARG A 82 7.59 11.19 13.28
CA ARG A 82 7.74 12.61 13.59
C ARG A 82 8.55 13.35 12.53
#